data_AF-A0A7H8KPQ6-F1
#
_entry.id   AF-A0A7H8KPQ6-F1
#
_cell.length_a   1.000
_cell.length_b   1.000
_cell.length_c   1.000
_cell.angle_alpha   90.00
_cell.angle_beta   90.00
_cell.angle_gamma   90.00
#
_symmetry.space_group_name_H-M   'P 1'
#
loop_
_entity.id
_entity.type
_entity.pdbx_description
1 polymer ?
#
loop_
_entity_poly.entity_id
_entity_poly.type
_entity_poly.pdbx_seq_one_letter_code
_entity_poly.pdbx_strand_id
1 'polypeptide(L)'
;MPTEFKEHAGRHYAVLFHYALPDDSWAVELSEAVPWPDGNPGGAGHRAGPAFLVAYVPDEDPGLEPTVHVHGHDEHVVPYEVVRWFMELVADQVERCRAAHASE
;
A
#
# COMPACT_ATOMS: atom_id res chain seq x y z
N MET A 1 3.78 7.75 6.72
CA MET A 1 2.55 6.98 7.01
C MET A 1 2.94 5.65 7.62
N PRO A 2 2.27 5.16 8.68
CA PRO A 2 2.53 3.82 9.22
C PRO A 2 2.11 2.74 8.21
N THR A 3 2.71 1.55 8.32
CA THR A 3 2.23 0.37 7.61
C THR A 3 0.91 -0.09 8.23
N GLU A 4 -0.08 -0.38 7.38
CA GLU A 4 -1.38 -0.88 7.81
C GLU A 4 -1.47 -2.40 7.64
N PHE A 5 -2.14 -3.08 8.56
CA PHE A 5 -2.27 -4.54 8.54
C PHE A 5 -3.73 -4.99 8.59
N LYS A 6 -4.04 -6.08 7.90
CA LYS A 6 -5.37 -6.70 7.90
C LYS A 6 -5.28 -8.22 7.92
N GLU A 7 -6.02 -8.85 8.82
CA GLU A 7 -6.26 -10.29 8.77
C GLU A 7 -7.53 -10.58 7.96
N HIS A 8 -7.49 -11.60 7.11
CA HIS A 8 -8.66 -12.13 6.42
C HIS A 8 -8.54 -13.66 6.27
N ALA A 9 -9.48 -14.38 6.89
CA ALA A 9 -9.53 -15.85 6.86
C ALA A 9 -8.19 -16.52 7.26
N GLY A 10 -7.52 -16.01 8.29
CA GLY A 10 -6.24 -16.52 8.78
C GLY A 10 -4.99 -16.13 7.97
N ARG A 11 -5.17 -15.43 6.83
CA ARG A 11 -4.06 -14.81 6.08
C ARG A 11 -3.88 -13.36 6.55
N HIS A 12 -2.64 -12.91 6.57
CA HIS A 12 -2.29 -11.54 6.96
C HIS A 12 -1.83 -10.76 5.74
N TYR A 13 -2.28 -9.52 5.64
CA TYR A 13 -1.97 -8.60 4.55
C TYR A 13 -1.42 -7.31 5.12
N ALA A 14 -0.55 -6.67 4.35
CA ALA A 14 0.07 -5.41 4.71
C ALA A 14 -0.05 -4.40 3.58
N VAL A 15 -0.32 -3.15 3.94
CA VAL A 15 -0.21 -1.99 3.05
C VAL A 15 0.92 -1.09 3.52
N LEU A 16 1.97 -0.99 2.70
CA LEU A 16 3.14 -0.16 2.95
C LEU A 16 3.03 1.14 2.14
N PHE A 17 3.32 2.26 2.79
CA PHE A 17 3.40 3.57 2.15
C PHE A 17 4.84 4.03 2.14
N HIS A 18 5.38 4.34 0.96
CA HIS A 18 6.70 4.95 0.86
C HIS A 18 6.75 5.93 -0.31
N TYR A 19 7.67 6.88 -0.25
CA TYR A 19 7.88 7.84 -1.32
C TYR A 19 8.78 7.22 -2.39
N ALA A 20 8.29 7.10 -3.61
CA ALA A 20 9.03 6.59 -4.75
C ALA A 20 9.68 7.77 -5.49
N LEU A 21 10.86 8.19 -5.02
CA LEU A 21 11.58 9.36 -5.55
C LEU A 21 11.77 9.35 -7.08
N PRO A 22 12.07 8.22 -7.76
CA PRO A 22 12.18 8.21 -9.22
C PRO A 22 10.87 8.49 -9.96
N ASP A 23 9.75 8.22 -9.30
CA ASP A 23 8.39 8.31 -9.85
C ASP A 23 7.63 9.54 -9.35
N ASP A 24 8.26 10.37 -8.50
CA ASP A 24 7.70 11.60 -7.94
C ASP A 24 6.26 11.41 -7.38
N SER A 25 6.11 10.32 -6.62
CA SER A 25 4.82 9.85 -6.16
C SER A 25 4.92 9.02 -4.88
N TRP A 26 3.79 8.94 -4.17
CA TRP A 26 3.62 7.96 -3.11
C TRP A 26 3.31 6.59 -3.70
N ALA A 27 4.14 5.60 -3.39
CA ALA A 27 3.87 4.20 -3.64
C ALA A 27 3.12 3.59 -2.44
N VAL A 28 1.92 3.08 -2.72
CA VAL A 28 1.05 2.35 -1.79
C VAL A 28 1.07 0.88 -2.22
N GLU A 29 1.75 0.04 -1.47
CA GLU A 29 2.03 -1.34 -1.84
C GLU A 29 1.20 -2.32 -1.03
N LEU A 30 0.49 -3.23 -1.69
CA LEU A 30 -0.20 -4.35 -1.05
C LEU A 30 0.60 -5.64 -1.20
N SER A 31 0.79 -6.32 -0.07
CA SER A 31 1.48 -7.61 0.02
C SER A 31 0.80 -8.54 1.01
N GLU A 32 1.13 -9.84 0.93
CA GLU A 32 0.91 -10.74 2.06
C GLU A 32 1.94 -10.40 3.14
N ALA A 33 1.46 -10.22 4.36
CA ALA A 33 2.32 -9.96 5.49
C ALA A 33 2.99 -11.27 5.93
N VAL A 34 4.30 -11.21 6.12
CA VAL A 34 5.11 -12.36 6.54
C VAL A 34 5.54 -12.20 7.99
N PRO A 35 5.68 -13.30 8.77
CA PRO A 35 6.19 -13.22 10.13
C PRO A 35 7.59 -12.62 10.20
N TRP A 36 7.92 -11.96 11.32
CA TRP A 36 9.31 -11.62 11.61
C TRP A 36 10.11 -12.89 11.96
N PRO A 37 11.33 -13.08 11.40
CA PRO A 37 12.11 -14.30 11.61
C PRO A 37 12.40 -14.61 13.08
N ASP A 38 12.71 -13.58 13.88
CA ASP A 38 13.20 -13.73 15.26
C ASP A 38 12.24 -13.14 16.31
N GLY A 39 10.97 -12.92 15.94
CA GLY A 39 10.04 -12.08 16.71
C GLY A 39 10.32 -10.59 16.49
N ASN A 40 9.30 -9.73 16.63
CA ASN A 40 9.41 -8.34 16.18
C ASN A 40 10.24 -7.45 17.14
N PRO A 41 11.25 -6.70 16.65
CA PRO A 41 11.89 -5.62 17.42
C PRO A 41 10.96 -4.47 17.87
N GLY A 42 9.75 -4.34 17.30
CA GLY A 42 8.76 -3.28 17.56
C GLY A 42 7.34 -3.73 17.92
N GLY A 43 7.11 -5.02 18.24
CA GLY A 43 5.84 -5.53 18.81
C GLY A 43 4.74 -6.05 17.85
N ALA A 44 4.72 -5.68 16.56
CA ALA A 44 3.85 -6.27 15.52
C ALA A 44 4.34 -7.64 15.00
N GLY A 45 3.57 -8.72 15.11
CA GLY A 45 4.04 -10.08 14.72
C GLY A 45 4.44 -10.29 13.24
N HIS A 46 4.11 -9.35 12.35
CA HIS A 46 4.30 -9.46 10.90
C HIS A 46 4.99 -8.21 10.31
N ARG A 47 5.51 -8.36 9.09
CA ARG A 47 6.04 -7.28 8.21
C ARG A 47 5.44 -7.38 6.82
N ALA A 48 5.49 -6.29 6.05
CA ALA A 48 5.16 -6.33 4.63
C ALA A 48 6.07 -7.33 3.90
N GLY A 49 5.46 -8.15 3.05
CA GLY A 49 6.15 -9.06 2.13
C GLY A 49 6.44 -8.39 0.78
N PRO A 50 6.78 -9.18 -0.25
CA PRO A 50 6.85 -8.68 -1.62
C PRO A 50 5.48 -8.20 -2.10
N ALA A 51 5.43 -6.99 -2.68
CA ALA A 51 4.20 -6.41 -3.20
C ALA A 51 3.73 -7.14 -4.47
N PHE A 52 2.43 -7.39 -4.57
CA PHE A 52 1.77 -7.91 -5.77
C PHE A 52 0.83 -6.87 -6.41
N LEU A 53 0.47 -5.82 -5.68
CA LEU A 53 -0.20 -4.63 -6.21
C LEU A 53 0.53 -3.39 -5.67
N VAL A 54 0.75 -2.40 -6.52
CA VAL A 54 1.32 -1.10 -6.14
C VAL A 54 0.49 -0.01 -6.78
N ALA A 55 0.00 0.94 -5.98
CA ALA A 55 -0.60 2.16 -6.50
C ALA A 55 0.40 3.31 -6.39
N TYR A 56 0.63 4.01 -7.50
CA TYR A 56 1.39 5.26 -7.51
C TYR A 56 0.42 6.42 -7.48
N VAL A 57 0.52 7.24 -6.44
CA VAL A 57 -0.28 8.44 -6.21
C VAL A 57 0.61 9.65 -6.44
N PRO A 58 0.48 10.35 -7.58
CA PRO A 58 1.22 11.58 -7.85
C PRO A 58 0.89 12.62 -6.79
N ASP A 59 1.93 13.24 -6.25
CA ASP A 59 1.77 14.26 -5.21
C ASP A 59 2.36 15.61 -5.59
N GLU A 60 2.71 15.84 -6.86
CA GLU A 60 3.18 17.13 -7.40
C GLU A 60 2.17 17.78 -8.37
N ASP A 61 1.25 17.00 -8.94
CA ASP A 61 0.16 17.50 -9.79
C ASP A 61 -1.18 16.89 -9.33
N PRO A 62 -2.08 17.67 -8.71
CA PRO A 62 -3.36 17.17 -8.19
C PRO A 62 -4.36 16.77 -9.30
N GLY A 63 -4.10 17.15 -10.56
CA GLY A 63 -4.89 16.78 -11.73
C GLY A 63 -4.55 15.41 -12.30
N LEU A 64 -3.46 14.77 -11.86
CA LEU A 64 -3.11 13.42 -12.26
C LEU A 64 -3.89 12.39 -11.42
N GLU A 65 -4.35 11.33 -12.08
CA GLU A 65 -5.01 10.20 -11.44
C GLU A 65 -3.99 9.14 -11.01
N PRO A 66 -4.22 8.43 -9.89
CA PRO A 66 -3.34 7.36 -9.46
C PRO A 66 -3.36 6.20 -10.45
N THR A 67 -2.23 5.51 -10.57
CA THR A 67 -2.09 4.31 -11.40
C THR A 67 -1.89 3.09 -10.51
N VAL A 68 -2.45 1.94 -10.91
CA VAL A 68 -2.29 0.67 -10.17
C VAL A 68 -1.52 -0.31 -11.03
N HIS A 69 -0.36 -0.71 -10.55
CA HIS A 69 0.50 -1.72 -11.12
C HIS A 69 0.20 -3.06 -10.48
N VAL A 70 -0.02 -4.07 -11.34
CA VAL A 70 -0.22 -5.45 -10.92
C VAL A 70 1.07 -6.21 -11.21
N HIS A 71 1.75 -6.65 -10.15
CA HIS A 71 2.98 -7.43 -10.26
C HIS A 71 2.66 -8.92 -10.12
N GLY A 72 3.23 -9.74 -11.00
CA GLY A 72 3.15 -11.19 -10.89
C GLY A 72 3.92 -11.88 -12.00
N HIS A 73 4.76 -12.84 -11.63
CA HIS A 73 5.17 -13.90 -12.55
C HIS A 73 4.11 -15.03 -12.56
N ASP A 74 3.40 -15.19 -11.43
CA ASP A 74 2.35 -16.19 -11.19
C ASP A 74 1.01 -15.50 -10.81
N GLU A 75 -0.07 -16.28 -10.83
CA GLU A 75 -1.40 -15.83 -10.42
C GLU A 75 -1.48 -15.56 -8.90
N HIS A 76 -1.93 -14.36 -8.52
CA HIS A 76 -2.23 -14.00 -7.12
C HIS A 76 -3.74 -13.98 -6.87
N VAL A 77 -4.22 -14.90 -6.02
CA VAL A 77 -5.62 -14.90 -5.56
C VAL A 77 -5.74 -14.04 -4.31
N VAL A 78 -6.22 -12.81 -4.50
CA VAL A 78 -6.44 -11.82 -3.44
C VAL A 78 -7.93 -11.71 -3.13
N PRO A 79 -8.35 -11.82 -1.85
CA PRO A 79 -9.76 -11.66 -1.49
C PRO A 79 -10.28 -10.27 -1.84
N TYR A 80 -11.53 -10.18 -2.33
CA TYR A 80 -12.18 -8.92 -2.67
C TYR A 80 -12.13 -7.89 -1.53
N GLU A 81 -12.38 -8.33 -0.29
CA GLU A 81 -12.36 -7.45 0.90
C GLU A 81 -10.98 -6.88 1.24
N VAL A 82 -9.90 -7.51 0.75
CA VAL A 82 -8.53 -7.00 0.90
C VAL A 82 -8.25 -6.00 -0.21
N VAL A 83 -8.66 -6.27 -1.45
CA VAL A 83 -8.54 -5.32 -2.56
C VAL A 83 -9.35 -4.05 -2.27
N ARG A 84 -10.60 -4.18 -1.80
CA ARG A 84 -11.44 -3.04 -1.41
C ARG A 84 -10.76 -2.17 -0.35
N TRP A 85 -10.23 -2.79 0.70
CA TRP A 85 -9.51 -2.09 1.76
C TRP A 85 -8.25 -1.39 1.25
N PHE A 86 -7.49 -2.02 0.36
CA PHE A 86 -6.35 -1.38 -0.29
C PHE A 86 -6.77 -0.14 -1.09
N MET A 87 -7.84 -0.24 -1.90
CA MET A 87 -8.32 0.89 -2.69
C MET A 87 -8.86 2.04 -1.82
N GLU A 88 -9.43 1.75 -0.66
CA GLU A 88 -9.81 2.77 0.34
C GLU A 88 -8.57 3.54 0.84
N LEU A 89 -7.49 2.82 1.19
CA LEU A 89 -6.24 3.46 1.61
C LEU A 89 -5.57 4.28 0.50
N VAL A 90 -5.69 3.84 -0.76
CA VAL A 90 -5.23 4.62 -1.93
C VAL A 90 -6.05 5.89 -2.09
N ALA A 91 -7.39 5.80 -1.97
CA ALA A 91 -8.26 6.98 -2.04
C ALA A 91 -7.94 7.99 -0.94
N ASP A 92 -7.74 7.53 0.31
CA ASP A 92 -7.30 8.38 1.41
C ASP A 92 -5.97 9.08 1.10
N GLN A 93 -5.02 8.38 0.45
CA GLN A 93 -3.73 8.97 0.10
C GLN A 93 -3.87 10.03 -0.99
N VAL A 94 -4.72 9.81 -2.01
CA VAL A 94 -5.05 10.81 -3.03
C VAL A 94 -5.64 12.07 -2.39
N GLU A 95 -6.59 11.91 -1.46
CA GLU A 95 -7.19 13.05 -0.76
C GLU A 95 -6.16 13.82 0.06
N ARG A 96 -5.23 13.13 0.74
CA ARG A 96 -4.13 13.78 1.47
C ARG A 96 -3.20 14.58 0.55
N CYS A 97 -2.79 14.00 -0.58
CA CYS A 97 -1.94 14.69 -1.55
C CYS A 97 -2.64 15.93 -2.12
N ARG A 98 -3.91 15.81 -2.50
CA ARG A 98 -4.71 16.95 -3.00
C ARG A 98 -4.90 18.04 -1.93
N ALA A 99 -5.10 17.66 -0.67
CA ALA A 99 -5.23 18.62 0.43
C ALA A 99 -3.91 19.36 0.75
N ALA A 100 -2.77 18.67 0.63
CA ALA A 100 -1.45 19.28 0.79
C ALA A 100 -1.22 20.37 -0.29
N HIS A 101 -1.48 20.04 -1.55
CA HIS A 101 -1.42 20.98 -2.68
C HIS A 101 -2.31 22.21 -2.51
N ALA A 102 -3.54 22.02 -2.06
CA ALA A 102 -4.49 23.13 -1.88
C ALA A 102 -4.08 24.11 -0.76
N SER A 103 -3.09 23.74 0.05
CA SER A 103 -2.59 24.55 1.17
C SER A 103 -1.33 25.35 0.82
N GLU A 104 -0.78 25.18 -0.39
CA GLU A 104 0.38 25.92 -0.93
C GLU A 104 -0.03 27.19 -1.71
#